data_AF-A0A8T4T1B5-F1
#
_entry.id   AF-A0A8T4T1B5-F1
#
_cell.length_a   1.000
_cell.length_b   1.000
_cell.length_c   1.000
_cell.angle_alpha   90.00
_cell.angle_beta   90.00
_cell.angle_gamma   90.00
#
_symmetry.space_group_name_H-M   'P 1'
#
loop_
_entity.id
_entity.type
_entity.pdbx_description
1 polymer ?
#
loop_
_entity_poly.entity_id
_entity_poly.type
_entity_poly.pdbx_seq_one_letter_code
_entity_poly.pdbx_strand_id
1 'polypeptide(L)'
;MAKIDITKMSSKGQIVIPQELREDFAEGDKIVVIRNHDQIILKKADKFDKQLAEDLEFARRTEEAYKRIEAGKGKRLDFDEFIKEMKTW
;
A
#
# COMPACT_ATOMS: atom_id res chain seq x y z
N MET A 1 4.96 -12.50 4.66
CA MET A 1 3.93 -12.83 3.64
C MET A 1 2.77 -11.88 3.81
N ALA A 2 2.22 -11.32 2.74
CA ALA A 2 1.03 -10.48 2.82
C ALA A 2 -0.20 -11.36 3.11
N LYS A 3 -1.04 -10.97 4.06
CA LYS A 3 -2.33 -11.61 4.35
C LYS A 3 -3.43 -10.84 3.62
N ILE A 4 -4.35 -11.54 2.95
CA ILE A 4 -5.43 -10.94 2.13
C ILE A 4 -6.74 -11.62 2.51
N ASP A 5 -7.80 -10.82 2.66
CA ASP A 5 -9.16 -11.31 2.90
C ASP A 5 -10.18 -10.48 2.09
N ILE A 6 -11.35 -11.06 1.81
CA ILE A 6 -12.43 -10.39 1.05
C ILE A 6 -13.62 -10.16 1.98
N THR A 7 -13.96 -8.90 2.18
CA THR A 7 -15.07 -8.50 3.06
C THR A 7 -16.13 -7.74 2.27
N LYS A 8 -17.39 -7.85 2.71
CA LYS A 8 -18.51 -7.09 2.13
C LYS A 8 -18.85 -5.90 3.01
N MET A 9 -19.36 -4.85 2.38
CA MET A 9 -19.92 -3.71 3.11
C MET A 9 -21.20 -4.13 3.84
N SER A 10 -21.32 -3.74 5.11
CA SER A 10 -22.53 -3.95 5.89
C SER A 10 -23.66 -3.02 5.41
N SER A 11 -24.90 -3.31 5.79
CA SER A 11 -26.05 -2.45 5.49
C SER A 11 -25.94 -1.04 6.09
N LYS A 12 -25.05 -0.85 7.08
CA LYS A 12 -24.76 0.45 7.71
C LYS A 12 -23.55 1.15 7.07
N GLY A 13 -23.03 0.64 5.95
CA GLY A 13 -21.85 1.19 5.28
C GLY A 13 -20.52 0.88 5.99
N GLN A 14 -20.50 -0.09 6.91
CA GLN A 14 -19.29 -0.45 7.65
C GLN A 14 -18.52 -1.56 6.92
N ILE A 15 -17.19 -1.47 6.93
CA ILE A 15 -16.29 -2.54 6.48
C ILE A 15 -15.69 -3.16 7.73
N VAL A 16 -15.83 -4.48 7.88
CA VAL A 16 -15.30 -5.22 9.03
C VAL A 16 -13.92 -5.73 8.66
N ILE A 17 -12.89 -5.34 9.41
CA ILE A 17 -11.54 -5.89 9.26
C ILE A 17 -11.47 -7.23 10.05
N PRO A 18 -11.22 -8.37 9.39
CA PRO A 18 -11.09 -9.67 10.04
C PRO A 18 -9.97 -9.67 11.08
N GLN A 19 -10.14 -10.47 12.13
CA GLN A 19 -9.22 -10.50 13.27
C GLN A 19 -7.77 -10.80 12.86
N GLU A 20 -7.56 -11.68 11.88
CA GLU A 20 -6.25 -12.05 11.34
C GLU A 20 -5.50 -10.90 10.64
N LEU A 21 -6.24 -9.90 10.15
CA LEU A 21 -5.70 -8.66 9.56
C LEU A 21 -5.64 -7.51 10.57
N ARG A 22 -6.16 -7.71 11.78
CA ARG A 22 -6.28 -6.70 12.83
C ARG A 22 -5.11 -6.69 13.80
N GLU A 23 -4.09 -7.54 13.62
CA GLU A 23 -3.03 -7.80 14.62
C GLU A 23 -2.41 -6.53 15.22
N ASP A 24 -2.24 -5.48 14.42
CA ASP A 24 -1.67 -4.20 14.87
C ASP A 24 -2.69 -3.13 15.28
N PHE A 25 -4.00 -3.41 15.28
CA PHE A 25 -5.07 -2.46 15.65
C PHE A 25 -5.81 -2.91 16.92
N ALA A 26 -5.75 -2.09 17.96
CA ALA A 26 -6.46 -2.26 19.21
C ALA A 26 -7.75 -1.42 19.25
N GLU A 27 -8.64 -1.77 20.18
CA GLU A 27 -9.80 -0.94 20.48
C GLU A 27 -9.37 0.43 21.00
N GLY A 28 -10.03 1.50 20.52
CA GLY A 28 -9.71 2.88 20.89
C GLY A 28 -8.57 3.51 20.08
N ASP A 29 -7.88 2.75 19.22
CA ASP A 29 -6.86 3.31 18.34
C ASP A 29 -7.46 4.36 17.39
N LYS A 30 -6.77 5.49 17.28
CA LYS A 30 -7.07 6.50 16.27
C LYS A 30 -6.50 6.02 14.93
N ILE A 31 -7.37 5.92 13.93
CA ILE A 31 -7.00 5.49 12.58
C ILE A 31 -7.20 6.67 11.64
N VAL A 32 -6.18 6.99 10.86
CA VAL A 32 -6.29 7.89 9.73
C VAL A 32 -6.75 7.12 8.51
N VAL A 33 -7.82 7.64 7.90
CA VAL A 33 -8.43 7.09 6.68
C VAL A 33 -8.10 8.03 5.53
N ILE A 34 -7.40 7.52 4.52
CA ILE A 34 -7.02 8.29 3.35
C ILE A 34 -7.66 7.64 2.13
N ARG A 35 -8.35 8.43 1.31
CA ARG A 35 -8.82 7.98 -0.01
C ARG A 35 -7.81 8.43 -1.07
N ASN A 36 -7.30 7.48 -1.83
CA ASN A 36 -6.44 7.72 -2.98
C ASN A 36 -7.04 7.01 -4.19
N HIS A 37 -7.67 7.77 -5.10
CA HIS A 37 -8.37 7.23 -6.27
C HIS A 37 -9.38 6.13 -5.90
N ASP A 38 -9.16 4.89 -6.34
CA ASP A 38 -9.96 3.70 -6.10
C ASP A 38 -9.58 2.95 -4.80
N GLN A 39 -8.57 3.44 -4.07
CA GLN A 39 -8.07 2.82 -2.85
C GLN A 39 -8.43 3.61 -1.59
N ILE A 40 -8.63 2.87 -0.49
CA ILE A 40 -8.71 3.41 0.87
C ILE A 40 -7.53 2.85 1.66
N ILE A 41 -6.71 3.75 2.18
CA ILE A 41 -5.54 3.42 3.00
C ILE A 41 -5.89 3.75 4.45
N LEU A 42 -5.66 2.78 5.33
CA LEU A 42 -5.86 2.90 6.78
C LEU A 42 -4.50 2.89 7.47
N LYS A 43 -4.20 3.90 8.28
CA LYS A 43 -2.97 3.98 9.07
C LYS A 43 -3.26 4.37 10.51
N LYS A 44 -2.46 3.87 11.43
CA LYS A 44 -2.46 4.29 12.83
C LYS A 44 -2.03 5.76 12.96
N ALA A 45 -2.78 6.54 13.74
CA ALA A 45 -2.51 7.97 13.91
C ALA A 45 -1.23 8.25 14.69
N ASP A 46 -0.84 7.37 15.61
CA ASP A 46 0.44 7.41 16.33
C ASP A 46 1.64 7.12 15.42
N LYS A 47 1.42 6.41 14.30
CA LYS A 47 2.42 6.22 13.23
C LYS A 47 2.28 7.25 12.11
N PHE A 48 1.38 8.21 12.26
CA PHE A 48 1.11 9.24 11.28
C PHE A 48 2.02 10.44 11.55
N ASP A 49 3.31 10.26 11.30
CA ASP A 49 4.31 11.34 11.41
C ASP A 49 4.30 12.24 10.15
N LYS A 50 5.09 13.32 10.15
CA LYS A 50 5.22 14.33 9.08
C LYS A 50 5.59 13.75 7.70
N GLN A 51 5.96 12.48 7.64
CA GLN A 51 6.25 11.70 6.44
C GLN A 51 5.03 11.25 5.63
N LEU A 52 3.81 11.60 6.06
CA LEU A 52 2.57 11.27 5.35
C LEU A 52 2.62 11.53 3.83
N ALA A 53 3.17 12.68 3.42
CA ALA A 53 3.25 13.05 2.01
C ALA A 53 4.18 12.10 1.23
N GLU A 54 5.29 11.70 1.84
CA GLU A 54 6.22 10.72 1.27
C GLU A 54 5.59 9.33 1.19
N ASP A 55 4.86 8.93 2.24
CA ASP A 55 4.15 7.66 2.31
C ASP A 55 3.03 7.52 1.25
N LEU A 56 2.27 8.60 1.04
CA LEU A 56 1.24 8.69 -0.01
C LEU A 56 1.86 8.62 -1.40
N GLU A 57 2.94 9.37 -1.61
CA GLU A 57 3.67 9.38 -2.87
C GLU A 57 4.34 8.02 -3.15
N PHE A 58 4.85 7.35 -2.12
CA PHE A 58 5.37 5.99 -2.22
C PHE A 58 4.28 5.01 -2.65
N ALA A 59 3.12 5.02 -1.99
CA ALA A 59 1.99 4.15 -2.35
C ALA A 59 1.55 4.37 -3.80
N ARG A 60 1.43 5.63 -4.24
CA ARG A 60 1.11 6.00 -5.62
C ARG A 60 2.14 5.44 -6.62
N ARG A 61 3.43 5.65 -6.35
CA ARG A 61 4.52 5.17 -7.22
C ARG A 61 4.59 3.65 -7.31
N THR A 62 4.40 2.95 -6.18
CA THR A 62 4.37 1.49 -6.14
C THR A 62 3.23 0.95 -6.99
N GLU A 63 2.03 1.54 -6.86
CA GLU A 63 0.87 1.13 -7.65
C GLU A 63 1.08 1.38 -9.15
N GLU A 64 1.62 2.54 -9.54
CA GLU A 64 1.94 2.84 -10.93
C GLU A 64 3.01 1.91 -11.50
N ALA A 65 4.07 1.62 -10.73
CA ALA A 65 5.12 0.69 -11.13
C ALA A 65 4.55 -0.73 -11.30
N TYR A 66 3.70 -1.18 -10.37
CA TYR A 66 3.03 -2.46 -10.44
C TYR A 66 2.14 -2.57 -11.69
N LYS A 67 1.28 -1.57 -11.94
CA LYS A 67 0.46 -1.49 -13.17
C LYS A 67 1.30 -1.50 -14.45
N ARG A 68 2.48 -0.85 -14.46
CA ARG A 68 3.41 -0.88 -15.61
C ARG A 68 4.02 -2.27 -15.83
N ILE A 69 4.39 -2.96 -14.75
CA ILE A 69 4.93 -4.32 -14.82
C ILE A 69 3.86 -5.29 -15.31
N GLU A 70 2.63 -5.22 -14.78
CA GLU A 70 1.50 -6.04 -15.24
C GLU A 70 1.16 -5.78 -16.70
N ALA A 71 1.25 -4.53 -17.17
CA ALA A 71 1.06 -4.17 -18.57
C ALA A 71 2.24 -4.57 -19.49
N GLY A 72 3.24 -5.32 -18.98
CA GLY A 72 4.39 -5.77 -19.76
C GLY A 72 5.38 -4.66 -20.13
N LYS A 73 5.28 -3.48 -19.51
CA LYS A 73 6.18 -2.33 -19.75
C LYS A 73 7.43 -2.36 -18.85
N GLY A 74 7.59 -3.41 -18.06
CA GLY A 74 8.79 -3.65 -17.27
C GLY A 74 9.93 -4.20 -18.14
N LYS A 75 11.16 -3.74 -17.90
CA LYS A 75 12.36 -4.34 -18.49
C LYS A 75 12.84 -5.44 -17.57
N ARG A 76 13.04 -6.65 -18.09
CA ARG A 76 13.79 -7.69 -17.39
C ARG A 76 15.26 -7.51 -17.75
N LEU A 77 16.09 -7.37 -16.73
CA LEU A 77 17.54 -7.32 -16.84
C LEU A 77 18.09 -8.52 -16.06
N ASP A 78 19.19 -9.09 -16.52
CA ASP A 78 19.98 -9.94 -15.64
C ASP A 78 20.73 -9.08 -14.61
N PHE A 79 21.31 -9.74 -13.61
CA PHE A 79 21.93 -9.07 -12.47
C PHE A 79 23.09 -8.16 -12.88
N ASP A 80 23.95 -8.58 -13.81
CA ASP A 80 25.12 -7.80 -14.23
C ASP A 80 24.69 -6.57 -15.03
N GLU A 81 23.69 -6.71 -15.90
CA GLU A 81 23.11 -5.58 -16.64
C GLU A 81 22.42 -4.58 -15.71
N PHE A 82 21.70 -5.06 -14.69
CA PHE A 82 21.06 -4.20 -13.70
C PHE A 82 22.07 -3.35 -12.92
N ILE A 83 23.16 -3.95 -12.45
CA ILE A 83 24.23 -3.25 -11.72
C ILE A 83 24.91 -2.20 -12.61
N LYS A 84 25.06 -2.49 -13.91
CA LYS A 84 25.64 -1.54 -14.86
C LYS A 84 24.73 -0.33 -15.09
N GLU A 85 23.42 -0.53 -15.30
CA GLU A 85 22.45 0.56 -15.44
C GLU A 85 22.36 1.42 -14.16
N MET A 86 22.36 0.80 -12.98
CA MET A 86 22.30 1.51 -11.70
C MET A 86 23.48 2.47 -11.48
N LYS A 87 24.68 2.12 -11.96
CA LYS A 87 25.87 2.98 -11.81
C LYS A 87 25.86 4.22 -12.71
N THR A 88 24.93 4.28 -13.67
CA THR A 88 24.75 5.42 -14.59
C THR A 88 23.71 6.43 -14.10
N TRP A 89 22.99 6.12 -13.03
CA TRP A 89 22.08 7.02 -12.31
C TRP A 89 22.79 7.71 -11.15
#